data_AF-N6UUQ1-F1
#
_entry.id   AF-N6UUQ1-F1
#
_cell.length_a   1.000
_cell.length_b   1.000
_cell.length_c   1.000
_cell.angle_alpha   90.00
_cell.angle_beta   90.00
_cell.angle_gamma   90.00
#
_symmetry.space_group_name_H-M   'P 1'
#
loop_
_entity.id
_entity.type
_entity.pdbx_description
1 polymer ?
#
loop_
_entity_poly.entity_id
_entity_poly.type
_entity_poly.pdbx_seq_one_letter_code
_entity_poly.pdbx_strand_id
1 'polypeptide(L)'
;MNNSPSPKDNAGYTPLHEACARGHLEIAKLLLKYGANVHEAAKGGIRPLHEAIENGFVEVVRLLLSFGADPSLATYTGLTPISLATDENMKTLLKDHLRDKAGEGGPSWPFRGPSSCLEPYRKK
;
A
#
# COMPACT_ATOMS: atom_id res chain seq x y z
N MET A 1 -7.30 -22.55 -25.86
CA MET A 1 -5.92 -22.01 -25.88
C MET A 1 -5.90 -20.75 -25.03
N ASN A 2 -5.78 -20.90 -23.72
CA ASN A 2 -6.05 -19.84 -22.74
C ASN A 2 -5.75 -20.34 -21.32
N ASN A 3 -4.49 -20.58 -21.00
CA ASN A 3 -4.05 -20.67 -19.61
C ASN A 3 -2.67 -20.02 -19.48
N SER A 4 -2.68 -18.69 -19.38
CA SER A 4 -1.51 -17.87 -19.10
C SER A 4 -1.65 -17.22 -17.72
N PRO A 5 -1.65 -18.00 -16.62
CA PRO A 5 -1.37 -17.42 -15.33
C PRO A 5 0.09 -16.98 -15.34
N SER A 6 0.39 -15.85 -14.68
CA SER A 6 1.75 -15.56 -14.25
C SER A 6 2.29 -16.79 -13.48
N PRO A 7 3.57 -17.19 -13.65
CA PRO A 7 4.14 -18.22 -12.80
C PRO A 7 4.15 -17.70 -11.35
N LYS A 8 3.33 -18.31 -10.50
CA LYS A 8 3.26 -18.02 -9.07
C LYS A 8 3.95 -19.16 -8.34
N ASP A 9 4.81 -18.82 -7.39
CA ASP A 9 5.38 -19.82 -6.49
C ASP A 9 4.31 -20.43 -5.58
N ASN A 10 4.64 -21.54 -4.89
CA ASN A 10 3.79 -22.14 -3.86
C ASN A 10 3.48 -21.22 -2.65
N ALA A 11 4.07 -20.02 -2.62
CA ALA A 11 3.78 -18.94 -1.68
C ALA A 11 2.97 -17.78 -2.30
N GLY A 12 2.46 -17.91 -3.52
CA GLY A 12 1.68 -16.86 -4.20
C GLY A 12 2.48 -15.61 -4.59
N TYR A 13 3.80 -15.63 -4.41
CA TYR A 13 4.69 -14.57 -4.87
C TYR A 13 4.64 -14.46 -6.39
N THR A 14 4.74 -13.24 -6.88
CA THR A 14 4.80 -12.89 -8.29
C THR A 14 6.15 -12.21 -8.56
N PRO A 15 6.66 -12.18 -9.80
CA PRO A 15 7.90 -11.47 -10.12
C PRO A 15 7.86 -9.97 -9.77
N LEU A 16 6.67 -9.39 -9.58
CA LEU A 16 6.49 -8.01 -9.12
C LEU A 16 6.81 -7.84 -7.62
N HIS A 17 6.59 -8.87 -6.79
CA HIS A 17 7.01 -8.86 -5.39
C HIS A 17 8.55 -8.87 -5.29
N GLU A 18 9.22 -9.77 -6.00
CA GLU A 18 10.69 -9.84 -6.04
C GLU A 18 11.32 -8.53 -6.57
N ALA A 19 10.72 -7.94 -7.61
CA ALA A 19 11.14 -6.63 -8.12
C ALA A 19 10.97 -5.50 -7.08
N CYS A 20 9.94 -5.56 -6.23
CA CYS A 20 9.71 -4.58 -5.17
C CYS A 20 10.64 -4.79 -3.97
N ALA A 21 10.83 -6.02 -3.51
CA ALA A 21 11.76 -6.38 -2.44
C ALA A 21 13.23 -6.05 -2.77
N ARG A 22 13.60 -5.99 -4.06
CA ARG A 22 14.93 -5.58 -4.53
C ARG A 22 15.03 -4.11 -5.00
N GLY A 23 13.94 -3.34 -4.95
CA GLY A 23 13.92 -1.96 -5.45
C GLY A 23 14.15 -1.83 -6.97
N HIS A 24 13.90 -2.89 -7.74
CA HIS A 24 14.20 -2.99 -9.17
C HIS A 24 13.15 -2.26 -10.03
N LEU A 25 13.25 -0.93 -9.99
CA LEU A 25 12.46 0.10 -10.66
C LEU A 25 12.12 -0.24 -12.13
N GLU A 26 13.12 -0.51 -12.97
CA GLU A 26 12.94 -0.91 -14.38
C GLU A 26 12.19 -2.23 -14.56
N ILE A 27 12.41 -3.21 -13.68
CA ILE A 27 11.74 -4.52 -13.75
C ILE A 27 10.27 -4.36 -13.36
N ALA A 28 9.97 -3.56 -12.32
CA ALA A 28 8.59 -3.20 -11.99
C ALA A 28 7.89 -2.51 -13.17
N LYS A 29 8.50 -1.48 -13.78
CA LYS A 29 7.96 -0.83 -15.00
C LYS A 29 7.68 -1.81 -16.14
N LEU A 30 8.59 -2.77 -16.39
CA LEU A 30 8.43 -3.78 -17.45
C LEU A 30 7.27 -4.74 -17.14
N LEU A 31 7.21 -5.29 -15.93
CA LEU A 31 6.12 -6.18 -15.50
C LEU A 31 4.76 -5.50 -15.61
N LEU A 32 4.66 -4.23 -15.22
CA LEU A 32 3.44 -3.43 -15.33
C LEU A 32 3.02 -3.21 -16.80
N LYS A 33 3.97 -2.97 -17.71
CA LYS A 33 3.72 -2.95 -19.16
C LYS A 33 3.26 -4.29 -19.73
N TYR A 34 3.68 -5.41 -19.14
CA TYR A 34 3.20 -6.76 -19.49
C TYR A 34 1.88 -7.15 -18.81
N GLY A 35 1.23 -6.23 -18.09
CA GLY A 35 -0.07 -6.48 -17.45
C GLY A 35 0.00 -7.18 -16.08
N ALA A 36 1.12 -7.06 -15.35
CA ALA A 36 1.21 -7.58 -13.99
C ALA A 36 0.27 -6.86 -13.02
N ASN A 37 -0.46 -7.63 -12.21
CA ASN A 37 -1.43 -7.10 -11.24
C ASN A 37 -0.74 -6.46 -10.02
N VAL A 38 -0.79 -5.12 -9.88
CA VAL A 38 -0.36 -4.45 -8.62
C VAL A 38 -1.22 -4.82 -7.42
N HIS A 39 -2.48 -5.22 -7.65
CA HIS A 39 -3.41 -5.59 -6.59
C HIS A 39 -3.32 -7.06 -6.17
N GLU A 40 -2.41 -7.85 -6.76
CA GLU A 40 -2.23 -9.26 -6.42
C GLU A 40 -1.48 -9.42 -5.08
N ALA A 41 -2.06 -10.19 -4.17
CA ALA A 41 -1.50 -10.44 -2.84
C ALA A 41 -0.87 -11.84 -2.76
N ALA A 42 0.35 -11.89 -2.22
CA ALA A 42 1.02 -13.15 -1.89
C ALA A 42 0.44 -13.78 -0.60
N LYS A 43 0.90 -15.00 -0.29
CA LYS A 43 0.55 -15.73 0.93
C LYS A 43 0.96 -14.91 2.16
N GLY A 44 -0.03 -14.47 2.95
CA GLY A 44 0.15 -13.52 4.06
C GLY A 44 -0.63 -12.20 3.88
N GLY A 45 -1.26 -11.97 2.72
CA GLY A 45 -1.90 -10.69 2.40
C GLY A 45 -0.89 -9.58 2.10
N ILE A 46 0.39 -9.96 2.03
CA ILE A 46 1.49 -9.12 1.55
C ILE A 46 1.21 -8.76 0.09
N ARG A 47 1.55 -7.54 -0.29
CA ARG A 47 1.34 -6.96 -1.63
C ARG A 47 2.71 -6.47 -2.10
N PRO A 48 2.97 -6.30 -3.41
CA PRO A 48 4.25 -5.76 -3.86
C PRO A 48 4.52 -4.36 -3.30
N LEU A 49 3.44 -3.61 -2.99
CA LEU A 49 3.51 -2.33 -2.28
C LEU A 49 4.06 -2.48 -0.84
N HIS A 50 3.73 -3.55 -0.11
CA HIS A 50 4.25 -3.79 1.24
C HIS A 50 5.74 -4.11 1.24
N GLU A 51 6.19 -4.98 0.32
CA GLU A 51 7.61 -5.30 0.11
C GLU A 51 8.44 -4.04 -0.21
N ALA A 52 7.94 -3.18 -1.11
CA ALA A 52 8.60 -1.91 -1.43
C ALA A 52 8.66 -0.92 -0.25
N ILE A 53 7.71 -1.04 0.70
CA ILE A 53 7.62 -0.17 1.88
C ILE A 53 8.50 -0.67 3.03
N GLU A 54 8.54 -1.97 3.29
CA GLU A 54 9.44 -2.53 4.33
C GLU A 54 10.92 -2.28 4.00
N ASN A 55 11.26 -2.25 2.70
CA ASN A 55 12.61 -2.00 2.21
C ASN A 55 12.93 -0.52 1.86
N GLY A 56 12.03 0.44 2.10
CA GLY A 56 12.33 1.87 1.89
C GLY A 56 12.36 2.38 0.44
N PHE A 57 11.88 1.60 -0.54
CA PHE A 57 12.04 1.92 -1.97
C PHE A 57 10.99 2.91 -2.49
N VAL A 58 11.12 4.18 -2.06
CA VAL A 58 10.15 5.27 -2.32
C VAL A 58 9.81 5.46 -3.82
N GLU A 59 10.76 5.28 -4.74
CA GLU A 59 10.48 5.39 -6.18
C GLU A 59 9.64 4.23 -6.74
N VAL A 60 9.80 3.03 -6.19
CA VAL A 60 8.95 1.87 -6.52
C VAL A 60 7.56 2.07 -5.93
N VAL A 61 7.46 2.58 -4.70
CA VAL A 61 6.18 2.97 -4.07
C VAL A 61 5.45 4.03 -4.92
N ARG A 62 6.14 5.08 -5.39
CA ARG A 62 5.58 6.08 -6.32
C ARG A 62 5.03 5.47 -7.61
N LEU A 63 5.75 4.52 -8.21
CA LEU A 63 5.26 3.81 -9.40
C LEU A 63 4.01 2.99 -9.12
N LEU A 64 4.00 2.19 -8.04
CA LEU A 64 2.84 1.37 -7.71
C LEU A 64 1.59 2.24 -7.42
N LEU A 65 1.75 3.36 -6.71
CA LEU A 65 0.69 4.35 -6.51
C LEU A 65 0.20 4.96 -7.84
N SER A 66 1.12 5.28 -8.76
CA SER A 66 0.79 5.78 -10.11
C SER A 66 0.08 4.74 -10.99
N PHE A 67 0.22 3.45 -10.70
CA PHE A 67 -0.54 2.35 -11.30
C PHE A 67 -1.79 1.94 -10.49
N GLY A 68 -2.18 2.73 -9.49
CA GLY A 68 -3.42 2.57 -8.73
C GLY A 68 -3.36 1.66 -7.50
N ALA A 69 -2.18 1.20 -7.08
CA ALA A 69 -2.05 0.29 -5.93
C ALA A 69 -2.49 0.95 -4.61
N ASP A 70 -3.50 0.40 -3.95
CA ASP A 70 -4.05 0.97 -2.72
C ASP A 70 -3.14 0.84 -1.48
N PRO A 71 -2.73 1.96 -0.83
CA PRO A 71 -2.01 1.98 0.43
C PRO A 71 -2.93 1.90 1.67
N SER A 72 -4.22 1.59 1.50
CA SER A 72 -5.19 1.46 2.60
C SER A 72 -5.33 0.02 3.13
N LEU A 73 -4.88 -0.97 2.36
CA LEU A 73 -5.09 -2.38 2.65
C LEU A 73 -4.02 -2.91 3.60
N ALA A 74 -4.44 -3.43 4.76
CA ALA A 74 -3.55 -4.10 5.71
C ALA A 74 -3.19 -5.54 5.27
N THR A 75 -2.09 -6.06 5.80
CA THR A 75 -1.72 -7.49 5.71
C THR A 75 -2.61 -8.36 6.61
N TYR A 76 -2.49 -9.70 6.53
CA TYR A 76 -3.19 -10.60 7.47
C TYR A 76 -2.71 -10.48 8.93
N THR A 77 -1.58 -9.81 9.19
CA THR A 77 -1.15 -9.47 10.56
C THR A 77 -1.80 -8.19 11.10
N GLY A 78 -2.69 -7.55 10.33
CA GLY A 78 -3.33 -6.28 10.69
C GLY A 78 -2.39 -5.08 10.59
N LEU A 79 -1.15 -5.27 10.10
CA LEU A 79 -0.20 -4.19 9.89
C LEU A 79 -0.62 -3.37 8.66
N THR A 80 -0.67 -2.06 8.86
CA THR A 80 -0.86 -1.09 7.77
C THR A 80 0.50 -0.78 7.12
N PRO A 81 0.53 -0.33 5.86
CA PRO A 81 1.77 0.16 5.25
C PRO A 81 2.39 1.35 6.01
N ILE A 82 1.61 2.16 6.72
CA ILE A 82 2.15 3.24 7.59
C ILE A 82 2.94 2.66 8.78
N SER A 83 2.55 1.50 9.33
CA SER A 83 3.28 0.81 10.40
C SER A 83 4.47 -0.02 9.92
N LEU A 84 4.52 -0.40 8.64
CA LEU A 84 5.67 -1.06 8.01
C LEU A 84 6.73 -0.06 7.53
N ALA A 85 6.31 1.15 7.16
CA ALA A 85 7.23 2.21 6.77
C ALA A 85 8.13 2.63 7.94
N THR A 86 9.45 2.54 7.74
CA THR A 86 10.46 3.11 8.64
C THR A 86 10.62 4.62 8.39
N ASP A 87 10.75 5.02 7.12
CA ASP A 87 11.01 6.40 6.70
C ASP A 87 9.81 7.35 6.84
N GLU A 88 10.04 8.55 7.40
CA GLU A 88 9.03 9.62 7.43
C GLU A 88 8.66 10.13 6.02
N ASN A 89 9.60 10.11 5.06
CA ASN A 89 9.33 10.44 3.66
C ASN A 89 8.27 9.51 3.04
N MET A 90 8.32 8.22 3.38
CA MET A 90 7.37 7.23 2.91
C MET A 90 6.06 7.29 3.68
N LYS A 91 6.11 7.45 5.01
CA LYS A 91 4.92 7.70 5.84
C LYS A 91 4.15 8.93 5.35
N THR A 92 4.82 10.02 4.95
CA THR A 92 4.11 11.21 4.46
C THR A 92 3.47 10.98 3.10
N LEU A 93 4.13 10.30 2.15
CA LEU A 93 3.51 9.95 0.85
C LEU A 93 2.28 9.06 1.00
N LEU A 94 2.34 8.07 1.90
CA LEU A 94 1.20 7.20 2.21
C LEU A 94 0.08 7.97 2.89
N LYS A 95 0.39 8.84 3.87
CA LYS A 95 -0.60 9.72 4.53
C LYS A 95 -1.27 10.68 3.56
N ASP A 96 -0.52 11.27 2.62
CA ASP A 96 -1.04 12.25 1.65
C ASP A 96 -2.02 11.58 0.68
N HIS A 97 -1.61 10.46 0.05
CA HIS A 97 -2.46 9.69 -0.85
C HIS A 97 -3.71 9.11 -0.16
N LEU A 98 -3.65 8.79 1.14
CA LEU A 98 -4.81 8.38 1.93
C LEU A 98 -5.70 9.57 2.33
N ARG A 99 -5.12 10.76 2.50
CA ARG A 99 -5.84 12.01 2.83
C ARG A 99 -6.64 12.53 1.64
N ASP A 100 -6.12 12.41 0.42
CA ASP A 100 -6.88 12.75 -0.80
C ASP A 100 -8.12 11.87 -0.95
N LYS A 101 -8.00 10.55 -0.71
CA LYS A 101 -9.14 9.61 -0.67
C LYS A 101 -10.11 9.87 0.49
N ALA A 102 -9.80 10.77 1.44
CA ALA A 102 -10.68 11.19 2.53
C ALA A 102 -11.31 12.59 2.31
N GLY A 103 -11.06 13.23 1.16
CA GLY A 103 -11.64 14.55 0.82
C GLY A 103 -13.14 14.53 0.57
N GLU A 104 -13.69 13.40 0.13
CA GLU A 104 -15.13 13.21 -0.14
C GLU A 104 -15.74 12.22 0.87
N GLY A 105 -16.58 12.72 1.79
CA GLY A 105 -17.45 11.86 2.63
C GLY A 105 -17.26 11.90 4.15
N GLY A 106 -16.25 12.60 4.67
CA GLY A 106 -16.11 12.88 6.11
C GLY A 106 -15.62 11.73 7.00
N PRO A 107 -15.51 11.95 8.33
CA PRO A 107 -14.81 11.04 9.24
C PRO A 107 -15.67 9.83 9.65
N SER A 108 -15.62 8.75 8.86
CA SER A 108 -16.18 7.43 9.20
C SER A 108 -15.17 6.47 9.87
N TRP A 109 -14.01 6.97 10.32
CA TRP A 109 -13.08 6.21 11.15
C TRP A 109 -13.55 6.26 12.62
N PRO A 110 -13.72 5.12 13.32
CA PRO A 110 -14.33 5.09 14.66
C PRO A 110 -13.37 5.61 15.73
N PHE A 111 -13.59 6.86 16.19
CA PHE A 111 -12.72 7.50 17.18
C PHE A 111 -12.91 6.97 18.61
N ARG A 112 -12.16 5.90 18.91
CA ARG A 112 -11.43 5.68 20.17
C ARG A 112 -12.12 6.25 21.42
N GLY A 113 -13.19 5.60 21.88
CA GLY A 113 -13.60 5.70 23.27
C GLY A 113 -12.60 4.99 24.20
N PRO A 114 -12.65 5.23 25.53
CA PRO A 114 -13.55 6.14 26.24
C PRO A 114 -12.83 7.36 26.87
N SER A 115 -13.60 8.42 27.15
CA SER A 115 -13.32 9.46 28.17
C SER A 115 -12.06 10.36 27.97
N SER A 116 -12.06 11.64 28.35
CA SER A 116 -13.10 12.50 28.93
C SER A 116 -12.69 13.98 28.81
N CYS A 117 -13.66 14.88 28.67
CA CYS A 117 -13.51 16.35 28.78
C CYS A 117 -12.65 17.03 27.70
N LEU A 118 -12.77 18.33 27.43
CA LEU A 118 -13.91 19.27 27.52
C LEU A 118 -13.47 20.54 26.76
N GLU A 119 -14.09 20.88 25.63
CA GLU A 119 -13.86 22.19 24.98
C GLU A 119 -15.19 22.80 24.52
N PRO A 120 -15.54 24.05 24.92
CA PRO A 120 -16.85 24.62 24.68
C PRO A 120 -17.03 25.13 23.24
N TYR A 121 -18.21 24.83 22.69
CA TYR A 121 -18.59 25.17 21.33
C TYR A 121 -18.70 26.69 21.12
N ARG A 122 -17.79 27.30 20.35
CA ARG A 122 -17.82 28.74 20.01
C ARG A 122 -17.99 28.98 18.51
N LYS A 123 -19.23 29.17 18.07
CA LYS A 123 -19.56 30.02 16.90
C LYS A 123 -20.68 31.00 17.25
N LYS A 124 -20.82 32.01 16.40
CA LYS A 124 -21.45 33.32 16.65
C LYS A 124 -22.88 33.37 16.13
#